data_AF-A0AAW1MK35-F1
#
_entry.id   AF-A0AAW1MK35-F1
#
_cell.length_a   1.000
_cell.length_b   1.000
_cell.length_c   1.000
_cell.angle_alpha   90.00
_cell.angle_beta   90.00
_cell.angle_gamma   90.00
#
_symmetry.space_group_name_H-M   'P 1'
#
loop_
_entity.id
_entity.type
_entity.pdbx_description
1 polymer ?
#
loop_
_entity_poly.entity_id
_entity_poly.type
_entity_poly.pdbx_seq_one_letter_code
_entity_poly.pdbx_strand_id
1 'polypeptide(L)'
;MATRSKKSSTPSQTSARPASPLSPTRHSRLQEKADLQNLNDRLACYIDRVRYLEAENNRLTREVQTTQETVTREVSNIKSMYDHELSDARRLLDETHKEKARLEIDTKRLWDENEELKAALAKKSKDLLLADNNVRVLETRANDLTLKYNQALADAKKATAEARDLEKERDKFKKQVDELRKQLEEESLARVDVENNNQSLREELSFKDQVYQQQLSETRTRRQVEISEIDGRLAEQYEVKMQQALQELRDQYESQMANNRGEIEMLYENKIKNLQTAANRNSGAATAAIDELRQIRTRIDTLSSKITELEGQNGFLTNRCRELEKLLGTRIDTLSSKITELEGQNGFLTNRCRELEKLLENERLRHAEDLDLLEKELARMRDEMAHQLQEYQDLMDIKVSLDLEIATYRKMLESEEARLNITPPGSAETSRTVRGSSQRRTPVRAGAKRKRTLLEESQEKPPELLEEAPNGGLHVTSSSKGDIEVSEADADGKFVKIHNKSNKEVSLSGWQILRKAGEEETLYKFHRSIKIDPNATIAVWSSDLGKEHEPPSNLVMKGQRWFVSDNMTTTILNSEGAEVAQSERIRRHLSSSTSRHRETSGG
;
A
#
# COMPACT_ATOMS: atom_id res chain seq x y z
N MET A 1 52.44 24.69 -138.46
CA MET A 1 53.23 23.64 -139.16
C MET A 1 52.28 22.76 -139.97
N ALA A 2 52.65 22.05 -141.05
CA ALA A 2 53.60 22.36 -142.14
C ALA A 2 53.56 21.24 -143.21
N THR A 3 53.01 21.51 -144.41
CA THR A 3 53.20 20.72 -145.67
C THR A 3 52.58 19.28 -145.69
N ARG A 4 52.43 18.54 -146.81
CA ARG A 4 53.17 18.55 -148.09
C ARG A 4 52.46 17.81 -149.28
N SER A 5 52.25 18.51 -150.41
CA SER A 5 52.23 17.98 -151.82
C SER A 5 51.17 16.94 -152.25
N LYS A 6 50.83 16.70 -153.55
CA LYS A 6 51.22 17.29 -154.85
C LYS A 6 50.13 17.08 -155.94
N LYS A 7 50.24 17.77 -157.09
CA LYS A 7 49.55 17.50 -158.39
C LYS A 7 50.29 16.37 -159.16
N SER A 8 49.91 15.81 -160.32
CA SER A 8 48.89 16.07 -161.38
C SER A 8 48.40 14.71 -161.98
N SER A 9 48.01 14.42 -163.24
CA SER A 9 47.99 15.10 -164.57
C SER A 9 47.12 14.32 -165.60
N THR A 10 46.70 14.97 -166.70
CA THR A 10 46.01 14.38 -167.88
C THR A 10 46.96 13.67 -168.86
N PRO A 11 46.42 12.87 -169.82
CA PRO A 11 46.95 12.88 -171.20
C PRO A 11 45.86 12.85 -172.32
N SER A 12 46.29 12.77 -173.59
CA SER A 12 45.47 12.68 -174.82
C SER A 12 46.21 11.83 -175.89
N GLN A 13 45.82 11.59 -177.16
CA GLN A 13 44.91 12.28 -178.10
C GLN A 13 44.58 11.37 -179.34
N THR A 14 43.86 11.88 -180.36
CA THR A 14 43.79 11.38 -181.78
C THR A 14 43.16 9.97 -182.01
N SER A 15 42.63 9.54 -183.18
CA SER A 15 42.17 10.12 -184.48
C SER A 15 41.60 8.98 -185.38
N ALA A 16 40.83 9.10 -186.48
CA ALA A 16 39.88 10.10 -187.05
C ALA A 16 39.31 9.54 -188.40
N ARG A 17 38.37 10.26 -189.07
CA ARG A 17 37.83 10.03 -190.45
C ARG A 17 36.90 8.79 -190.64
N PRO A 18 36.11 8.65 -191.76
CA PRO A 18 36.07 9.46 -193.01
C PRO A 18 34.68 9.98 -193.50
N ALA A 19 34.76 10.92 -194.47
CA ALA A 19 33.90 11.18 -195.67
C ALA A 19 32.35 11.22 -195.65
N SER A 20 31.82 12.04 -196.57
CA SER A 20 30.38 12.30 -196.88
C SER A 20 29.72 11.17 -197.70
N PRO A 21 28.38 11.16 -197.86
CA PRO A 21 27.82 11.84 -199.06
C PRO A 21 26.44 12.54 -198.92
N LEU A 22 26.23 13.53 -199.80
CA LEU A 22 24.95 14.01 -200.35
C LEU A 22 23.91 14.70 -199.43
N SER A 23 22.82 15.15 -200.05
CA SER A 23 21.96 16.26 -199.59
C SER A 23 20.50 15.84 -199.35
N PRO A 24 19.94 16.08 -198.16
CA PRO A 24 18.51 16.34 -198.01
C PRO A 24 18.21 17.80 -198.40
N THR A 25 17.01 18.06 -198.93
CA THR A 25 16.59 19.41 -199.36
C THR A 25 16.56 20.40 -198.19
N ARG A 26 16.80 21.68 -198.49
CA ARG A 26 17.06 22.76 -197.50
C ARG A 26 16.05 22.82 -196.33
N HIS A 27 14.80 22.44 -196.55
CA HIS A 27 13.78 22.34 -195.49
C HIS A 27 14.18 21.36 -194.37
N SER A 28 14.67 20.16 -194.70
CA SER A 28 14.94 19.10 -193.73
C SER A 28 16.01 19.49 -192.70
N ARG A 29 17.14 20.08 -193.13
CA ARG A 29 18.18 20.56 -192.19
C ARG A 29 17.74 21.77 -191.36
N LEU A 30 16.77 22.55 -191.84
CA LEU A 30 16.25 23.70 -191.10
C LEU A 30 15.24 23.25 -190.03
N GLN A 31 14.43 22.24 -190.37
CA GLN A 31 13.55 21.51 -189.46
C GLN A 31 14.37 20.78 -188.38
N GLU A 32 15.33 19.95 -188.78
CA GLU A 32 16.21 19.19 -187.87
C GLU A 32 17.01 20.10 -186.93
N LYS A 33 17.49 21.27 -187.41
CA LYS A 33 18.10 22.28 -186.54
C LYS A 33 17.08 22.87 -185.55
N ALA A 34 15.85 23.16 -185.99
CA ALA A 34 14.81 23.70 -185.10
C ALA A 34 14.36 22.66 -184.06
N ASP A 35 14.29 21.38 -184.43
CA ASP A 35 13.94 20.29 -183.52
C ASP A 35 15.07 19.99 -182.52
N LEU A 36 16.33 20.02 -182.96
CA LEU A 36 17.50 19.97 -182.06
C LEU A 36 17.60 21.20 -181.16
N GLN A 37 17.20 22.39 -181.64
CA GLN A 37 17.16 23.59 -180.81
C GLN A 37 16.02 23.50 -179.78
N ASN A 38 14.82 23.10 -180.17
CA ASN A 38 13.69 22.84 -179.27
C ASN A 38 14.02 21.74 -178.24
N LEU A 39 14.76 20.70 -178.63
CA LEU A 39 15.30 19.68 -177.73
C LEU A 39 16.34 20.25 -176.77
N ASN A 40 17.26 21.09 -177.23
CA ASN A 40 18.26 21.76 -176.38
C ASN A 40 17.63 22.80 -175.44
N ASP A 41 16.61 23.54 -175.87
CA ASP A 41 15.87 24.50 -175.06
C ASP A 41 15.05 23.74 -173.99
N ARG A 42 14.46 22.59 -174.33
CA ARG A 42 13.86 21.66 -173.36
C ARG A 42 14.91 21.09 -172.40
N LEU A 43 16.07 20.67 -172.89
CA LEU A 43 17.17 20.18 -172.06
C LEU A 43 17.71 21.27 -171.13
N ALA A 44 17.78 22.53 -171.56
CA ALA A 44 18.12 23.66 -170.70
C ALA A 44 17.06 23.85 -169.61
N CYS A 45 15.77 23.88 -169.98
CA CYS A 45 14.67 23.89 -169.01
C CYS A 45 14.69 22.70 -168.04
N TYR A 46 15.08 21.50 -168.50
CA TYR A 46 15.26 20.33 -167.63
C TYR A 46 16.50 20.44 -166.74
N ILE A 47 17.62 20.95 -167.24
CA ILE A 47 18.86 21.15 -166.46
C ILE A 47 18.64 22.22 -165.40
N ASP A 48 17.98 23.33 -165.73
CA ASP A 48 17.66 24.38 -164.75
C ASP A 48 16.54 23.92 -163.79
N ARG A 49 15.61 23.06 -164.22
CA ARG A 49 14.66 22.40 -163.31
C ARG A 49 15.34 21.38 -162.39
N VAL A 50 16.33 20.63 -162.87
CA VAL A 50 17.15 19.72 -162.05
C VAL A 50 17.98 20.52 -161.07
N ARG A 51 18.69 21.56 -161.50
CA ARG A 51 19.43 22.49 -160.60
C ARG A 51 18.53 23.15 -159.58
N TYR A 52 17.32 23.55 -159.96
CA TYR A 52 16.31 24.05 -159.03
C TYR A 52 15.93 22.97 -158.01
N LEU A 53 15.65 21.74 -158.45
CA LEU A 53 15.30 20.62 -157.57
C LEU A 53 16.48 20.14 -156.71
N GLU A 54 17.72 20.28 -157.17
CA GLU A 54 18.93 20.04 -156.40
C GLU A 54 19.14 21.14 -155.35
N ALA A 55 19.00 22.41 -155.73
CA ALA A 55 19.07 23.54 -154.80
C ALA A 55 17.96 23.46 -153.75
N GLU A 56 16.74 23.09 -154.15
CA GLU A 56 15.58 22.93 -153.28
C GLU A 56 15.68 21.69 -152.39
N ASN A 57 16.17 20.54 -152.88
CA ASN A 57 16.52 19.42 -152.01
C ASN A 57 17.61 19.83 -151.02
N ASN A 58 18.67 20.51 -151.45
CA ASN A 58 19.69 21.04 -150.54
C ASN A 58 19.14 22.10 -149.56
N ARG A 59 18.06 22.80 -149.88
CA ARG A 59 17.36 23.71 -148.96
C ARG A 59 16.56 22.90 -147.94
N LEU A 60 15.71 21.98 -148.41
CA LEU A 60 14.87 21.11 -147.59
C LEU A 60 15.70 20.18 -146.68
N THR A 61 16.83 19.63 -147.14
CA THR A 61 17.73 18.83 -146.29
C THR A 61 18.34 19.65 -145.16
N ARG A 62 18.70 20.93 -145.41
CA ARG A 62 19.15 21.83 -144.34
C ARG A 62 18.01 22.23 -143.41
N GLU A 63 16.81 22.45 -143.93
CA GLU A 63 15.61 22.75 -143.15
C GLU A 63 15.23 21.57 -142.23
N VAL A 64 15.25 20.34 -142.75
CA VAL A 64 15.08 19.10 -141.97
C VAL A 64 16.21 18.92 -140.95
N GLN A 65 17.48 19.18 -141.32
CA GLN A 65 18.60 19.08 -140.37
C GLN A 65 18.46 20.10 -139.24
N THR A 66 18.21 21.38 -139.55
CA THR A 66 18.06 22.43 -138.52
C THR A 66 16.83 22.21 -137.64
N THR A 67 15.71 21.74 -138.17
CA THR A 67 14.53 21.38 -137.35
C THR A 67 14.76 20.13 -136.51
N GLN A 68 15.53 19.15 -136.99
CA GLN A 68 15.97 18.00 -136.19
C GLN A 68 16.95 18.42 -135.08
N GLU A 69 17.89 19.32 -135.36
CA GLU A 69 18.84 19.88 -134.38
C GLU A 69 18.15 20.75 -133.32
N THR A 70 17.14 21.56 -133.68
CA THR A 70 16.35 22.31 -132.69
C THR A 70 15.48 21.39 -131.85
N VAL A 71 14.72 20.46 -132.46
CA VAL A 71 13.86 19.53 -131.70
C VAL A 71 14.68 18.62 -130.79
N THR A 72 15.83 18.09 -131.23
CA THR A 72 16.69 17.28 -130.36
C THR A 72 17.29 18.09 -129.22
N ARG A 73 17.66 19.36 -129.45
CA ARG A 73 18.11 20.28 -128.40
C ARG A 73 16.99 20.63 -127.42
N GLU A 74 15.78 20.90 -127.90
CA GLU A 74 14.61 21.20 -127.06
C GLU A 74 14.21 20.00 -126.20
N VAL A 75 14.14 18.79 -126.78
CA VAL A 75 13.91 17.55 -126.04
C VAL A 75 15.02 17.29 -125.01
N SER A 76 16.29 17.56 -125.36
CA SER A 76 17.40 17.44 -124.42
C SER A 76 17.33 18.48 -123.29
N ASN A 77 16.93 19.71 -123.57
CA ASN A 77 16.73 20.77 -122.57
C ASN A 77 15.57 20.40 -121.63
N ILE A 78 14.41 20.03 -122.17
CA ILE A 78 13.21 19.63 -121.42
C ILE A 78 13.51 18.41 -120.55
N LYS A 79 14.22 17.41 -121.10
CA LYS A 79 14.70 16.27 -120.31
C LYS A 79 15.63 16.73 -119.18
N SER A 80 16.62 17.59 -119.45
CA SER A 80 17.54 18.09 -118.43
C SER A 80 16.84 18.88 -117.32
N MET A 81 15.77 19.61 -117.64
CA MET A 81 14.94 20.28 -116.64
C MET A 81 14.17 19.27 -115.79
N TYR A 82 13.49 18.29 -116.41
CA TYR A 82 12.76 17.26 -115.65
C TYR A 82 13.68 16.36 -114.82
N ASP A 83 14.86 15.98 -115.32
CA ASP A 83 15.85 15.20 -114.57
C ASP A 83 16.39 16.02 -113.37
N HIS A 84 16.50 17.35 -113.49
CA HIS A 84 16.90 18.24 -112.38
C HIS A 84 15.79 18.39 -111.33
N GLU A 85 14.56 18.72 -111.73
CA GLU A 85 13.39 18.82 -110.85
C GLU A 85 13.13 17.50 -110.11
N LEU A 86 13.25 16.37 -110.81
CA LEU A 86 13.10 15.03 -110.24
C LEU A 86 14.27 14.66 -109.29
N SER A 87 15.47 15.20 -109.52
CA SER A 87 16.59 15.08 -108.58
C SER A 87 16.37 15.90 -107.31
N ASP A 88 15.87 17.13 -107.41
CA ASP A 88 15.60 17.97 -106.24
C ASP A 88 14.36 17.55 -105.46
N ALA A 89 13.31 17.06 -106.13
CA ALA A 89 12.17 16.43 -105.46
C ALA A 89 12.59 15.17 -104.66
N ARG A 90 13.52 14.37 -105.19
CA ARG A 90 14.12 13.24 -104.46
C ARG A 90 14.96 13.72 -103.27
N ARG A 91 15.79 14.75 -103.46
CA ARG A 91 16.61 15.34 -102.38
C ARG A 91 15.76 15.87 -101.24
N LEU A 92 14.68 16.60 -101.54
CA LEU A 92 13.74 17.12 -100.55
C LEU A 92 12.98 15.98 -99.83
N LEU A 93 12.63 14.91 -100.54
CA LEU A 93 12.02 13.71 -99.93
C LEU A 93 13.00 12.99 -98.99
N ASP A 94 14.27 12.88 -99.35
CA ASP A 94 15.30 12.31 -98.47
C ASP A 94 15.64 13.21 -97.28
N GLU A 95 15.62 14.53 -97.45
CA GLU A 95 15.82 15.52 -96.38
C GLU A 95 14.64 15.49 -95.39
N THR A 96 13.39 15.57 -95.87
CA THR A 96 12.19 15.48 -95.02
C THR A 96 12.02 14.12 -94.35
N HIS A 97 12.45 13.01 -94.98
CA HIS A 97 12.52 11.70 -94.30
C HIS A 97 13.54 11.67 -93.16
N LYS A 98 14.72 12.30 -93.33
CA LYS A 98 15.73 12.42 -92.24
C LYS A 98 15.21 13.29 -91.10
N GLU A 99 14.57 14.42 -91.41
CA GLU A 99 13.95 15.29 -90.40
C GLU A 99 12.82 14.58 -89.65
N LYS A 100 11.93 13.87 -90.35
CA LYS A 100 10.89 13.05 -89.73
C LYS A 100 11.49 11.97 -88.81
N ALA A 101 12.48 11.22 -89.28
CA ALA A 101 13.14 10.18 -88.48
C ALA A 101 13.83 10.77 -87.23
N ARG A 102 14.45 11.94 -87.36
CA ARG A 102 15.03 12.69 -86.23
C ARG A 102 13.95 13.11 -85.23
N LEU A 103 12.86 13.72 -85.70
CA LEU A 103 11.75 14.14 -84.85
C LEU A 103 11.06 12.95 -84.15
N GLU A 104 10.96 11.79 -84.80
CA GLU A 104 10.46 10.56 -84.16
C GLU A 104 11.40 10.03 -83.07
N ILE A 105 12.72 10.18 -83.23
CA ILE A 105 13.72 9.83 -82.20
C ILE A 105 13.66 10.83 -81.03
N ASP A 106 13.68 12.14 -81.32
CA ASP A 106 13.60 13.19 -80.30
C ASP A 106 12.25 13.11 -79.53
N THR A 107 11.14 12.79 -80.21
CA THR A 107 9.83 12.57 -79.55
C THR A 107 9.85 11.37 -78.61
N LYS A 108 10.45 10.24 -79.01
CA LYS A 108 10.60 9.07 -78.13
C LYS A 108 11.47 9.39 -76.93
N ARG A 109 12.64 9.99 -77.14
CA ARG A 109 13.55 10.38 -76.05
C ARG A 109 12.89 11.32 -75.05
N LEU A 110 12.15 12.33 -75.52
CA LEU A 110 11.40 13.24 -74.66
C LEU A 110 10.23 12.56 -73.93
N TRP A 111 9.65 11.50 -74.49
CA TRP A 111 8.61 10.69 -73.84
C TRP A 111 9.20 9.80 -72.74
N ASP A 112 10.31 9.13 -73.03
CA ASP A 112 11.06 8.31 -72.07
C ASP A 112 11.56 9.18 -70.90
N GLU A 113 12.19 10.33 -71.19
CA GLU A 113 12.57 11.35 -70.20
C GLU A 113 11.37 11.81 -69.33
N ASN A 114 10.17 11.91 -69.92
CA ASN A 114 8.96 12.34 -69.20
C ASN A 114 8.42 11.27 -68.25
N GLU A 115 8.46 9.99 -68.64
CA GLU A 115 8.07 8.87 -67.78
C GLU A 115 9.10 8.62 -66.66
N GLU A 116 10.40 8.78 -66.93
CA GLU A 116 11.43 8.77 -65.88
C GLU A 116 11.20 9.89 -64.85
N LEU A 117 10.92 11.11 -65.31
CA LEU A 117 10.61 12.24 -64.43
C LEU A 117 9.31 12.04 -63.64
N LYS A 118 8.27 11.44 -64.23
CA LYS A 118 7.04 11.04 -63.52
C LYS A 118 7.33 10.01 -62.43
N ALA A 119 8.11 8.97 -62.73
CA ALA A 119 8.49 7.94 -61.77
C ALA A 119 9.33 8.51 -60.62
N ALA A 120 10.29 9.40 -60.93
CA ALA A 120 11.08 10.11 -59.94
C ALA A 120 10.22 11.03 -59.04
N LEU A 121 9.28 11.78 -59.64
CA LEU A 121 8.33 12.62 -58.91
C LEU A 121 7.42 11.78 -57.99
N ALA A 122 6.83 10.70 -58.49
CA ALA A 122 5.98 9.82 -57.72
C ALA A 122 6.72 9.20 -56.52
N LYS A 123 7.98 8.78 -56.72
CA LYS A 123 8.85 8.34 -55.63
C LYS A 123 9.09 9.46 -54.61
N LYS A 124 9.44 10.68 -55.05
CA LYS A 124 9.69 11.80 -54.15
C LYS A 124 8.45 12.26 -53.37
N SER A 125 7.26 12.21 -53.97
CA SER A 125 6.00 12.46 -53.25
C SER A 125 5.72 11.40 -52.18
N LYS A 126 6.07 10.13 -52.42
CA LYS A 126 5.97 9.07 -51.41
C LYS A 126 7.01 9.23 -50.30
N ASP A 127 8.27 9.54 -50.64
CA ASP A 127 9.33 9.82 -49.69
C ASP A 127 8.94 11.00 -48.77
N LEU A 128 8.36 12.07 -49.34
CA LEU A 128 7.86 13.24 -48.61
C LEU A 128 6.71 12.89 -47.66
N LEU A 129 5.73 12.10 -48.12
CA LEU A 129 4.60 11.67 -47.29
C LEU A 129 5.07 10.84 -46.08
N LEU A 130 6.08 9.97 -46.25
CA LEU A 130 6.67 9.22 -45.15
C LEU A 130 7.43 10.13 -44.18
N ALA A 131 8.13 11.16 -44.68
CA ALA A 131 8.78 12.15 -43.85
C ALA A 131 7.79 12.98 -43.01
N ASP A 132 6.69 13.46 -43.60
CA ASP A 132 5.63 14.22 -42.90
C ASP A 132 4.98 13.41 -41.77
N ASN A 133 4.67 12.13 -42.03
CA ASN A 133 4.15 11.23 -41.00
C ASN A 133 5.16 11.01 -39.87
N ASN A 134 6.46 10.85 -40.18
CA ASN A 134 7.50 10.72 -39.16
C ASN A 134 7.67 12.00 -38.33
N VAL A 135 7.55 13.19 -38.93
CA VAL A 135 7.58 14.48 -38.21
C VAL A 135 6.40 14.55 -37.22
N ARG A 136 5.17 14.26 -37.66
CA ARG A 136 3.98 14.25 -36.78
C ARG A 136 4.14 13.32 -35.57
N VAL A 137 4.72 12.13 -35.76
CA VAL A 137 4.97 11.15 -34.68
C VAL A 137 6.07 11.61 -33.73
N LEU A 138 7.05 12.39 -34.20
CA LEU A 138 8.06 13.01 -33.34
C LEU A 138 7.49 14.23 -32.59
N GLU A 139 6.61 15.01 -33.20
CA GLU A 139 5.90 16.13 -32.57
C GLU A 139 4.97 15.67 -31.45
N THR A 140 4.14 14.63 -31.65
CA THR A 140 3.30 14.08 -30.58
C THR A 140 4.16 13.54 -29.43
N ARG A 141 5.22 12.78 -29.73
CA ARG A 141 6.17 12.30 -28.72
C ARG A 141 6.88 13.42 -27.96
N ALA A 142 7.21 14.54 -28.62
CA ALA A 142 7.80 15.70 -27.98
C ALA A 142 6.80 16.41 -27.04
N ASN A 143 5.53 16.51 -27.44
CA ASN A 143 4.46 17.03 -26.60
C ASN A 143 4.20 16.13 -25.38
N ASP A 144 4.15 14.81 -25.55
CA ASP A 144 3.99 13.84 -24.44
C ASP A 144 5.15 13.92 -23.44
N LEU A 145 6.39 14.05 -23.92
CA LEU A 145 7.57 14.23 -23.07
C LEU A 145 7.55 15.58 -22.35
N THR A 146 7.07 16.63 -23.00
CA THR A 146 6.92 17.97 -22.40
C THR A 146 5.85 17.97 -21.31
N LEU A 147 4.73 17.29 -21.52
CA LEU A 147 3.68 17.10 -20.50
C LEU A 147 4.25 16.37 -19.27
N LYS A 148 4.91 15.23 -19.48
CA LYS A 148 5.52 14.41 -18.41
C LYS A 148 6.61 15.16 -17.66
N TYR A 149 7.44 15.95 -18.35
CA TYR A 149 8.43 16.83 -17.72
C TYR A 149 7.77 17.89 -16.83
N ASN A 150 6.72 18.56 -17.32
CA ASN A 150 6.01 19.58 -16.55
C ASN A 150 5.29 19.01 -15.33
N GLN A 151 4.72 17.80 -15.44
CA GLN A 151 4.13 17.06 -14.32
C GLN A 151 5.20 16.72 -13.27
N ALA A 152 6.29 16.06 -13.66
CA ALA A 152 7.38 15.72 -12.75
C ALA A 152 8.00 16.97 -12.07
N LEU A 153 8.05 18.11 -12.77
CA LEU A 153 8.50 19.39 -12.21
C LEU A 153 7.49 19.98 -11.19
N ALA A 154 6.20 19.73 -11.34
CA ALA A 154 5.18 20.10 -10.35
C ALA A 154 5.23 19.19 -9.12
N ASP A 155 5.36 17.88 -9.31
CA ASP A 155 5.48 16.89 -8.23
C ASP A 155 6.76 17.12 -7.41
N ALA A 156 7.89 17.40 -8.06
CA ALA A 156 9.13 17.78 -7.39
C ALA A 156 8.97 19.06 -6.55
N LYS A 157 8.28 20.08 -7.06
CA LYS A 157 7.98 21.30 -6.29
C LYS A 157 7.13 20.99 -5.07
N LYS A 158 6.07 20.17 -5.22
CA LYS A 158 5.21 19.72 -4.10
C LYS A 158 6.02 18.99 -3.03
N ALA A 159 6.82 18.00 -3.42
CA ALA A 159 7.71 17.28 -2.50
C ALA A 159 8.71 18.21 -1.78
N THR A 160 9.28 19.22 -2.45
CA THR A 160 10.16 20.20 -1.78
C THR A 160 9.44 21.15 -0.82
N ALA A 161 8.12 21.36 -0.98
CA ALA A 161 7.32 22.11 -0.01
C ALA A 161 7.01 21.23 1.22
N GLU A 162 6.53 20.00 0.99
CA GLU A 162 6.25 19.01 2.04
C GLU A 162 7.51 18.73 2.90
N ALA A 163 8.67 18.56 2.27
CA ALA A 163 9.94 18.41 2.97
C ALA A 163 10.26 19.60 3.89
N ARG A 164 10.08 20.85 3.42
CA ARG A 164 10.33 22.06 4.22
C ARG A 164 9.37 22.19 5.41
N ASP A 165 8.15 21.71 5.29
CA ASP A 165 7.19 21.74 6.40
C ASP A 165 7.48 20.63 7.43
N LEU A 166 7.93 19.45 6.98
CA LEU A 166 8.48 18.41 7.86
C LEU A 166 9.76 18.87 8.60
N GLU A 167 10.62 19.66 7.97
CA GLU A 167 11.80 20.26 8.65
C GLU A 167 11.41 21.25 9.75
N LYS A 168 10.34 22.05 9.57
CA LYS A 168 9.83 22.96 10.61
C LYS A 168 9.29 22.20 11.81
N GLU A 169 8.50 21.15 11.57
CA GLU A 169 7.98 20.31 12.66
C GLU A 169 9.11 19.54 13.36
N ARG A 170 10.11 19.01 12.63
CA ARG A 170 11.34 18.46 13.22
C ARG A 170 12.00 19.45 14.18
N ASP A 171 12.21 20.69 13.77
CA ASP A 171 12.91 21.69 14.58
C ASP A 171 12.08 22.20 15.76
N LYS A 172 10.74 22.15 15.65
CA LYS A 172 9.80 22.39 16.75
C LYS A 172 9.84 21.26 17.78
N PHE A 173 9.75 20.00 17.36
CA PHE A 173 9.90 18.85 18.26
C PHE A 173 11.30 18.80 18.90
N LYS A 174 12.35 19.14 18.16
CA LYS A 174 13.71 19.24 18.71
C LYS A 174 13.79 20.26 19.85
N LYS A 175 13.25 21.47 19.65
CA LYS A 175 13.18 22.51 20.70
C LYS A 175 12.38 22.03 21.93
N GLN A 176 11.29 21.29 21.72
CA GLN A 176 10.52 20.70 22.83
C GLN A 176 11.33 19.65 23.60
N VAL A 177 12.11 18.80 22.92
CA VAL A 177 13.01 17.83 23.57
C VAL A 177 14.13 18.52 24.34
N ASP A 178 14.74 19.57 23.79
CA ASP A 178 15.82 20.30 24.46
C ASP A 178 15.30 21.11 25.67
N GLU A 179 14.09 21.66 25.61
CA GLU A 179 13.41 22.30 26.76
C GLU A 179 13.00 21.27 27.84
N LEU A 180 12.42 20.12 27.47
CA LEU A 180 12.06 19.07 28.42
C LEU A 180 13.28 18.46 29.12
N ARG A 181 14.44 18.41 28.46
CA ARG A 181 15.72 18.04 29.08
C ARG A 181 16.15 19.04 30.15
N LYS A 182 16.12 20.34 29.83
CA LYS A 182 16.43 21.40 30.79
C LYS A 182 15.49 21.36 32.00
N GLN A 183 14.19 21.14 31.79
CA GLN A 183 13.22 20.98 32.89
C GLN A 183 13.50 19.73 33.74
N LEU A 184 13.90 18.61 33.13
CA LEU A 184 14.33 17.41 33.85
C LEU A 184 15.61 17.62 34.66
N GLU A 185 16.56 18.42 34.16
CA GLU A 185 17.78 18.81 34.87
C GLU A 185 17.44 19.72 36.07
N GLU A 186 16.56 20.71 35.89
CA GLU A 186 16.09 21.62 36.94
C GLU A 186 15.32 20.87 38.06
N GLU A 187 14.39 19.98 37.72
CA GLU A 187 13.68 19.12 38.69
C GLU A 187 14.63 18.11 39.36
N SER A 188 15.65 17.61 38.65
CA SER A 188 16.64 16.70 39.24
C SER A 188 17.49 17.38 40.31
N LEU A 189 17.85 18.65 40.11
CA LEU A 189 18.54 19.48 41.11
C LEU A 189 17.61 19.78 42.29
N ALA A 190 16.38 20.23 42.02
CA ALA A 190 15.39 20.52 43.07
C ALA A 190 15.09 19.30 43.95
N ARG A 191 15.03 18.08 43.37
CA ARG A 191 14.87 16.83 44.13
C ARG A 191 16.06 16.59 45.06
N VAL A 192 17.29 16.80 44.59
CA VAL A 192 18.51 16.63 45.39
C VAL A 192 18.57 17.65 46.54
N ASP A 193 18.17 18.90 46.31
CA ASP A 193 18.11 19.92 47.37
C ASP A 193 17.06 19.57 48.44
N VAL A 194 15.89 19.05 48.05
CA VAL A 194 14.88 18.56 48.99
C VAL A 194 15.36 17.31 49.74
N GLU A 195 16.08 16.41 49.08
CA GLU A 195 16.64 15.19 49.66
C GLU A 195 17.73 15.52 50.70
N ASN A 196 18.62 16.46 50.40
CA ASN A 196 19.63 17.01 51.33
C ASN A 196 18.97 17.66 52.56
N ASN A 197 17.96 18.53 52.35
CA ASN A 197 17.22 19.16 53.45
C ASN A 197 16.48 18.13 54.31
N ASN A 198 15.91 17.08 53.72
CA ASN A 198 15.26 16.01 54.46
C ASN A 198 16.27 15.23 55.33
N GLN A 199 17.47 14.98 54.82
CA GLN A 199 18.54 14.34 55.58
C GLN A 199 19.02 15.20 56.75
N SER A 200 19.24 16.50 56.56
CA SER A 200 19.60 17.42 57.65
C SER A 200 18.52 17.48 58.75
N LEU A 201 17.23 17.46 58.38
CA LEU A 201 16.13 17.42 59.34
C LEU A 201 16.03 16.08 60.10
N ARG A 202 16.38 14.95 59.47
CA ARG A 202 16.49 13.64 60.17
C ARG A 202 17.62 13.63 61.18
N GLU A 203 18.76 14.21 60.83
CA GLU A 203 19.92 14.34 61.74
C GLU A 203 19.59 15.26 62.92
N GLU A 204 18.93 16.40 62.68
CA GLU A 204 18.47 17.29 63.74
C GLU A 204 17.43 16.62 64.67
N LEU A 205 16.50 15.84 64.12
CA LEU A 205 15.51 15.09 64.89
C LEU A 205 16.15 13.96 65.71
N SER A 206 17.06 13.19 65.11
CA SER A 206 17.81 12.15 65.82
C SER A 206 18.66 12.71 66.96
N PHE A 207 19.27 13.90 66.77
CA PHE A 207 19.98 14.60 67.82
C PHE A 207 19.05 15.06 68.96
N LYS A 208 17.88 15.63 68.62
CA LYS A 208 16.86 16.02 69.62
C LYS A 208 16.35 14.83 70.42
N ASP A 209 16.07 13.70 69.77
CA ASP A 209 15.65 12.47 70.46
C ASP A 209 16.75 11.94 71.39
N GLN A 210 18.01 11.97 70.98
CA GLN A 210 19.14 11.59 71.84
C GLN A 210 19.27 12.51 73.06
N VAL A 211 19.14 13.83 72.87
CA VAL A 211 19.15 14.82 73.96
C VAL A 211 17.97 14.63 74.91
N TYR A 212 16.76 14.38 74.42
CA TYR A 212 15.60 14.12 75.28
C TYR A 212 15.72 12.78 76.02
N GLN A 213 16.27 11.74 75.39
CA GLN A 213 16.56 10.46 76.07
C GLN A 213 17.60 10.64 77.18
N GLN A 214 18.64 11.46 76.96
CA GLN A 214 19.62 11.81 78.00
C GLN A 214 18.96 12.61 79.14
N GLN A 215 18.20 13.66 78.84
CA GLN A 215 17.48 14.44 79.87
C GLN A 215 16.51 13.58 80.70
N LEU A 216 15.83 12.62 80.06
CA LEU A 216 14.98 11.64 80.74
C LEU A 216 15.78 10.66 81.60
N SER A 217 16.95 10.20 81.16
CA SER A 217 17.80 9.30 81.94
C SER A 217 18.42 10.03 83.14
N GLU A 218 18.93 11.24 82.96
CA GLU A 218 19.43 12.11 84.04
C GLU A 218 18.34 12.45 85.05
N THR A 219 17.13 12.81 84.59
CA THR A 219 15.99 13.09 85.48
C THR A 219 15.54 11.84 86.25
N ARG A 220 15.56 10.66 85.62
CA ARG A 220 15.28 9.37 86.30
C ARG A 220 16.34 9.03 87.33
N THR A 221 17.62 9.13 86.98
CA THR A 221 18.75 8.87 87.87
C THR A 221 18.74 9.82 89.06
N ARG A 222 18.52 11.12 88.84
CA ARG A 222 18.37 12.11 89.90
C ARG A 222 17.23 11.74 90.86
N ARG A 223 16.03 11.44 90.35
CA ARG A 223 14.89 11.02 91.18
C ARG A 223 15.17 9.71 91.93
N GLN A 224 15.89 8.77 91.31
CA GLN A 224 16.27 7.51 91.95
C GLN A 224 17.24 7.74 93.13
N VAL A 225 18.17 8.69 93.00
CA VAL A 225 19.05 9.13 94.09
C VAL A 225 18.24 9.83 95.19
N GLU A 226 17.38 10.79 94.84
CA GLU A 226 16.48 11.49 95.77
C GLU A 226 15.59 10.51 96.56
N ILE A 227 15.07 9.47 95.92
CA ILE A 227 14.33 8.38 96.57
C ILE A 227 15.26 7.56 97.49
N SER A 228 16.43 7.13 97.03
CA SER A 228 17.35 6.32 97.85
C SER A 228 17.89 7.08 99.08
N GLU A 229 18.02 8.40 99.02
CA GLU A 229 18.34 9.23 100.18
C GLU A 229 17.19 9.27 101.20
N ILE A 230 15.94 9.31 100.73
CA ILE A 230 14.76 9.29 101.60
C ILE A 230 14.61 7.91 102.25
N ASP A 231 14.73 6.83 101.47
CA ASP A 231 14.66 5.46 101.97
C ASP A 231 15.81 5.16 102.95
N GLY A 232 17.02 5.66 102.69
CA GLY A 232 18.16 5.55 103.60
C GLY A 232 17.93 6.27 104.93
N ARG A 233 17.49 7.53 104.89
CA ARG A 233 17.10 8.31 106.10
C ARG A 233 15.94 7.65 106.87
N LEU A 234 15.02 7.00 106.17
CA LEU A 234 13.89 6.29 106.77
C LEU A 234 14.35 4.98 107.44
N ALA A 235 15.25 4.23 106.79
CA ALA A 235 15.85 3.02 107.34
C ALA A 235 16.68 3.34 108.61
N GLU A 236 17.50 4.39 108.59
CA GLU A 236 18.25 4.88 109.75
C GLU A 236 17.31 5.25 110.91
N GLN A 237 16.19 5.93 110.65
CA GLN A 237 15.17 6.22 111.68
C GLN A 237 14.47 4.98 112.23
N TYR A 238 14.24 3.95 111.40
CA TYR A 238 13.69 2.68 111.88
C TYR A 238 14.72 1.90 112.70
N GLU A 239 15.99 1.90 112.29
CA GLU A 239 17.06 1.27 113.06
C GLU A 239 17.24 1.94 114.41
N VAL A 240 17.33 3.28 114.48
CA VAL A 240 17.43 4.01 115.76
C VAL A 240 16.24 3.70 116.68
N LYS A 241 15.00 3.66 116.16
CA LYS A 241 13.81 3.28 116.95
C LYS A 241 13.85 1.82 117.41
N MET A 242 14.37 0.91 116.59
CA MET A 242 14.52 -0.51 116.93
C MET A 242 15.62 -0.71 117.99
N GLN A 243 16.75 -0.01 117.86
CA GLN A 243 17.81 0.02 118.87
C GLN A 243 17.31 0.61 120.20
N GLN A 244 16.51 1.68 120.16
CA GLN A 244 15.84 2.25 121.34
C GLN A 244 14.91 1.24 122.01
N ALA A 245 13.98 0.64 121.27
CA ALA A 245 13.06 -0.36 121.82
C ALA A 245 13.78 -1.61 122.37
N LEU A 246 14.88 -2.04 121.74
CA LEU A 246 15.73 -3.13 122.25
C LEU A 246 16.50 -2.73 123.50
N GLN A 247 16.92 -1.47 123.64
CA GLN A 247 17.55 -0.97 124.85
C GLN A 247 16.54 -0.79 125.98
N GLU A 248 15.36 -0.22 125.73
CA GLU A 248 14.25 -0.15 126.70
C GLU A 248 13.84 -1.55 127.21
N LEU A 249 13.83 -2.55 126.33
CA LEU A 249 13.57 -3.94 126.71
C LEU A 249 14.70 -4.53 127.58
N ARG A 250 15.97 -4.19 127.30
CA ARG A 250 17.11 -4.57 128.15
C ARG A 250 17.04 -3.88 129.51
N ASP A 251 16.78 -2.59 129.55
CA ASP A 251 16.66 -1.80 130.77
C ASP A 251 15.48 -2.31 131.63
N GLN A 252 14.37 -2.72 130.99
CA GLN A 252 13.26 -3.41 131.66
C GLN A 252 13.67 -4.78 132.22
N TYR A 253 14.45 -5.59 131.48
CA TYR A 253 14.93 -6.87 132.00
C TYR A 253 16.00 -6.71 133.08
N GLU A 254 16.90 -5.75 132.98
CA GLU A 254 17.87 -5.42 134.04
C GLU A 254 17.14 -4.87 135.28
N SER A 255 16.12 -4.03 135.10
CA SER A 255 15.24 -3.60 136.19
C SER A 255 14.47 -4.76 136.82
N GLN A 256 13.88 -5.67 136.03
CA GLN A 256 13.24 -6.88 136.55
C GLN A 256 14.25 -7.78 137.28
N MET A 257 15.46 -7.96 136.77
CA MET A 257 16.48 -8.78 137.42
C MET A 257 17.05 -8.11 138.68
N ALA A 258 17.14 -6.78 138.73
CA ALA A 258 17.48 -6.02 139.93
C ALA A 258 16.35 -6.06 140.97
N ASN A 259 15.08 -5.97 140.55
CA ASN A 259 13.91 -6.12 141.42
C ASN A 259 13.83 -7.55 141.97
N ASN A 260 13.91 -8.57 141.11
CA ASN A 260 13.97 -9.98 141.51
C ASN A 260 15.15 -10.23 142.46
N ARG A 261 16.30 -9.61 142.23
CA ARG A 261 17.45 -9.68 143.13
C ARG A 261 17.17 -9.02 144.48
N GLY A 262 16.59 -7.82 144.51
CA GLY A 262 16.18 -7.13 145.74
C GLY A 262 15.09 -7.88 146.50
N GLU A 263 14.16 -8.52 145.79
CA GLU A 263 13.15 -9.42 146.35
C GLU A 263 13.78 -10.70 146.91
N ILE A 264 14.82 -11.26 146.26
CA ILE A 264 15.60 -12.40 146.76
C ILE A 264 16.43 -12.02 148.00
N GLU A 265 17.06 -10.84 147.99
CA GLU A 265 17.82 -10.32 149.14
C GLU A 265 16.87 -10.02 150.32
N MET A 266 15.71 -9.39 150.09
CA MET A 266 14.61 -9.29 151.06
C MET A 266 14.08 -10.67 151.49
N LEU A 267 13.99 -11.66 150.60
CA LEU A 267 13.53 -13.01 150.93
C LEU A 267 14.50 -13.72 151.86
N TYR A 268 15.81 -13.56 151.66
CA TYR A 268 16.83 -14.12 152.56
C TYR A 268 16.91 -13.37 153.88
N GLU A 269 16.81 -12.04 153.90
CA GLU A 269 16.75 -11.28 155.15
C GLU A 269 15.48 -11.60 155.95
N ASN A 270 14.34 -11.72 155.28
CA ASN A 270 13.11 -12.25 155.87
C ASN A 270 13.24 -13.74 156.23
N LYS A 271 14.03 -14.57 155.52
CA LYS A 271 14.29 -15.97 155.91
C LYS A 271 15.02 -16.03 157.26
N ILE A 272 15.98 -15.15 157.48
CA ILE A 272 16.74 -15.05 158.73
C ILE A 272 15.81 -14.56 159.86
N LYS A 273 15.08 -13.45 159.68
CA LYS A 273 14.07 -12.97 160.64
C LYS A 273 12.99 -14.02 160.92
N ASN A 274 12.54 -14.76 159.90
CA ASN A 274 11.52 -15.80 160.05
C ASN A 274 12.06 -17.09 160.65
N LEU A 275 13.32 -17.47 160.50
CA LEU A 275 13.91 -18.58 161.27
C LEU A 275 13.97 -18.25 162.77
N GLN A 276 14.11 -16.97 163.13
CA GLN A 276 14.07 -16.52 164.52
C GLN A 276 12.65 -16.26 165.06
N THR A 277 11.64 -16.19 164.19
CA THR A 277 10.23 -15.88 164.58
C THR A 277 9.28 -17.08 164.39
N ALA A 278 9.58 -18.02 163.49
CA ALA A 278 8.79 -19.23 163.22
C ALA A 278 8.86 -20.31 164.33
N ALA A 279 9.49 -19.99 165.47
CA ALA A 279 9.20 -20.67 166.73
C ALA A 279 7.76 -20.41 167.22
N ASN A 280 7.08 -19.37 166.71
CA ASN A 280 5.70 -18.99 167.07
C ASN A 280 4.77 -18.90 165.84
N ARG A 281 4.13 -20.05 165.50
CA ARG A 281 2.81 -20.20 164.83
C ARG A 281 2.58 -19.41 163.51
N ASN A 282 2.59 -20.01 162.31
CA ASN A 282 1.69 -21.03 161.72
C ASN A 282 0.46 -20.47 160.94
N SER A 283 0.39 -20.81 159.63
CA SER A 283 -0.76 -20.70 158.70
C SER A 283 -1.23 -19.29 158.29
N GLY A 284 -1.72 -19.03 157.06
CA GLY A 284 -1.77 -19.85 155.84
C GLY A 284 -2.89 -19.46 154.85
N ALA A 285 -2.72 -19.78 153.55
CA ALA A 285 -3.62 -19.51 152.39
C ALA A 285 -3.76 -18.00 151.99
N ALA A 286 -3.90 -17.56 150.73
CA ALA A 286 -4.41 -18.12 149.45
C ALA A 286 -5.95 -18.22 149.39
N THR A 287 -6.69 -17.94 148.30
CA THR A 287 -6.40 -17.88 146.83
C THR A 287 -7.35 -16.88 146.12
N ALA A 288 -7.02 -16.43 144.90
CA ALA A 288 -8.00 -15.88 143.93
C ALA A 288 -7.45 -15.91 142.49
N ALA A 289 -7.89 -16.85 141.63
CA ALA A 289 -7.36 -17.01 140.26
C ALA A 289 -8.29 -17.85 139.33
N ILE A 290 -9.58 -17.49 139.21
CA ILE A 290 -10.59 -18.31 138.49
C ILE A 290 -11.42 -17.54 137.45
N ASP A 291 -11.60 -16.20 137.57
CA ASP A 291 -12.63 -15.48 136.81
C ASP A 291 -12.28 -15.05 135.38
N GLU A 292 -10.99 -14.93 135.00
CA GLU A 292 -10.60 -14.35 133.70
C GLU A 292 -11.01 -15.18 132.48
N LEU A 293 -11.18 -16.50 132.64
CA LEU A 293 -11.52 -17.42 131.54
C LEU A 293 -12.90 -17.21 130.90
N ARG A 294 -13.76 -16.34 131.46
CA ARG A 294 -15.10 -16.06 130.90
C ARG A 294 -15.13 -15.00 129.80
N GLN A 295 -14.21 -14.03 129.76
CA GLN A 295 -14.32 -12.89 128.82
C GLN A 295 -13.86 -13.21 127.39
N ILE A 296 -13.00 -14.21 127.20
CA ILE A 296 -12.45 -14.56 125.88
C ILE A 296 -13.53 -15.20 124.99
N ARG A 297 -14.51 -15.90 125.58
CA ARG A 297 -15.54 -16.67 124.86
C ARG A 297 -16.41 -15.77 123.96
N THR A 298 -16.93 -14.68 124.50
CA THR A 298 -17.92 -13.81 123.82
C THR A 298 -17.34 -12.98 122.68
N ARG A 299 -16.01 -12.81 122.62
CA ARG A 299 -15.33 -12.04 121.56
C ARG A 299 -15.15 -12.84 120.25
N ILE A 300 -15.23 -14.17 120.33
CA ILE A 300 -15.11 -15.08 119.18
C ILE A 300 -16.41 -15.05 118.35
N ASP A 301 -17.56 -15.19 119.01
CA ASP A 301 -18.87 -15.31 118.34
C ASP A 301 -19.21 -14.07 117.47
N THR A 302 -18.81 -12.87 117.93
CA THR A 302 -19.02 -11.60 117.19
C THR A 302 -18.20 -11.47 115.90
N LEU A 303 -17.04 -12.13 115.79
CA LEU A 303 -16.21 -12.04 114.58
C LEU A 303 -16.69 -13.03 113.51
N SER A 304 -17.11 -14.24 113.92
CA SER A 304 -17.70 -15.25 113.03
C SER A 304 -18.91 -14.73 112.26
N SER A 305 -19.76 -13.90 112.89
CA SER A 305 -20.93 -13.30 112.25
C SER A 305 -20.61 -12.25 111.16
N LYS A 306 -19.37 -11.72 111.11
CA LYS A 306 -18.98 -10.72 110.09
C LYS A 306 -18.33 -11.36 108.87
N ILE A 307 -17.77 -12.56 109.03
CA ILE A 307 -17.18 -13.35 107.94
C ILE A 307 -18.28 -13.81 106.97
N THR A 308 -19.36 -14.41 107.48
CA THR A 308 -20.48 -14.93 106.69
C THR A 308 -21.24 -13.84 105.90
N GLU A 309 -21.28 -12.60 106.41
CA GLU A 309 -21.86 -11.45 105.71
C GLU A 309 -21.04 -11.05 104.46
N LEU A 310 -19.70 -11.06 104.56
CA LEU A 310 -18.79 -10.71 103.47
C LEU A 310 -18.66 -11.82 102.43
N GLU A 311 -18.77 -13.09 102.85
CA GLU A 311 -18.83 -14.25 101.96
C GLU A 311 -20.08 -14.19 101.06
N GLY A 312 -21.24 -13.81 101.60
CA GLY A 312 -22.47 -13.61 100.84
C GLY A 312 -22.37 -12.51 99.77
N GLN A 313 -21.70 -11.40 100.07
CA GLN A 313 -21.48 -10.30 99.11
C GLN A 313 -20.55 -10.72 97.96
N ASN A 314 -19.47 -11.47 98.26
CA ASN A 314 -18.59 -12.03 97.23
C ASN A 314 -19.32 -13.03 96.31
N GLY A 315 -20.21 -13.85 96.85
CA GLY A 315 -21.03 -14.78 96.05
C GLY A 315 -21.91 -14.08 95.01
N PHE A 316 -22.54 -12.96 95.39
CA PHE A 316 -23.39 -12.17 94.47
C PHE A 316 -22.58 -11.55 93.33
N LEU A 317 -21.43 -10.94 93.62
CA LEU A 317 -20.56 -10.34 92.60
C LEU A 317 -19.96 -11.39 91.65
N THR A 318 -19.57 -12.56 92.18
CA THR A 318 -18.99 -13.66 91.39
C THR A 318 -19.99 -14.22 90.37
N ASN A 319 -21.25 -14.41 90.76
CA ASN A 319 -22.29 -14.88 89.85
C ASN A 319 -22.61 -13.86 88.75
N ARG A 320 -22.60 -12.57 89.08
CA ARG A 320 -22.84 -11.47 88.14
C ARG A 320 -21.72 -11.29 87.11
N CYS A 321 -20.48 -11.65 87.45
CA CYS A 321 -19.39 -11.74 86.46
C CYS A 321 -19.62 -12.90 85.48
N ARG A 322 -19.92 -14.11 85.99
CA ARG A 322 -20.22 -15.30 85.17
C ARG A 322 -21.37 -15.10 84.17
N GLU A 323 -22.38 -14.33 84.53
CA GLU A 323 -23.52 -14.07 83.65
C GLU A 323 -23.15 -13.13 82.49
N LEU A 324 -22.29 -12.13 82.73
CA LEU A 324 -21.72 -11.27 81.68
C LEU A 324 -20.75 -12.03 80.77
N GLU A 325 -19.90 -12.90 81.33
CA GLU A 325 -19.01 -13.78 80.57
C GLU A 325 -19.81 -14.70 79.62
N LYS A 326 -20.93 -15.27 80.10
CA LYS A 326 -21.81 -16.14 79.31
C LYS A 326 -22.54 -15.39 78.18
N LEU A 327 -22.91 -14.13 78.40
CA LEU A 327 -23.48 -13.24 77.36
C LEU A 327 -22.45 -12.88 76.29
N LEU A 328 -21.18 -12.68 76.67
CA LEU A 328 -20.10 -12.45 75.70
C LEU A 328 -19.74 -13.72 74.91
N GLY A 329 -19.65 -14.88 75.57
CA GLY A 329 -19.41 -16.17 74.92
C GLY A 329 -20.45 -16.49 73.84
N THR A 330 -21.74 -16.47 74.20
CA THR A 330 -22.83 -16.72 73.24
C THR A 330 -22.89 -15.72 72.08
N ARG A 331 -22.37 -14.49 72.27
CA ARG A 331 -22.22 -13.50 71.19
C ARG A 331 -21.02 -13.79 70.29
N ILE A 332 -19.91 -14.30 70.84
CA ILE A 332 -18.75 -14.76 70.07
C ILE A 332 -19.12 -16.00 69.25
N ASP A 333 -19.84 -16.96 69.84
CA ASP A 333 -20.29 -18.19 69.16
C ASP A 333 -21.20 -17.87 67.95
N THR A 334 -22.17 -16.96 68.13
CA THR A 334 -23.08 -16.58 67.05
C THR A 334 -22.41 -15.77 65.94
N LEU A 335 -21.41 -14.95 66.25
CA LEU A 335 -20.60 -14.27 65.22
C LEU A 335 -19.67 -15.25 64.50
N SER A 336 -19.02 -16.16 65.22
CA SER A 336 -18.15 -17.20 64.65
C SER A 336 -18.91 -18.14 63.73
N SER A 337 -20.13 -18.56 64.12
CA SER A 337 -21.02 -19.36 63.27
C SER A 337 -21.50 -18.62 62.03
N LYS A 338 -21.54 -17.28 62.03
CA LYS A 338 -21.88 -16.50 60.83
C LYS A 338 -20.68 -16.32 59.90
N ILE A 339 -19.46 -16.23 60.46
CA ILE A 339 -18.22 -16.21 59.68
C ILE A 339 -18.07 -17.53 58.90
N THR A 340 -18.17 -18.68 59.58
CA THR A 340 -18.02 -20.00 58.92
C THR A 340 -19.11 -20.29 57.88
N GLU A 341 -20.33 -19.77 58.06
CA GLU A 341 -21.40 -19.84 57.06
C GLU A 341 -21.03 -19.04 55.79
N LEU A 342 -20.50 -17.82 55.96
CA LEU A 342 -20.10 -16.93 54.85
C LEU A 342 -18.83 -17.43 54.14
N GLU A 343 -17.88 -18.01 54.88
CA GLU A 343 -16.70 -18.69 54.33
C GLU A 343 -17.11 -19.90 53.50
N GLY A 344 -18.06 -20.72 53.98
CA GLY A 344 -18.63 -21.83 53.23
C GLY A 344 -19.35 -21.40 51.94
N GLN A 345 -20.12 -20.30 52.00
CA GLN A 345 -20.78 -19.72 50.82
C GLN A 345 -19.77 -19.18 49.80
N ASN A 346 -18.72 -18.48 50.25
CA ASN A 346 -17.64 -18.02 49.37
C ASN A 346 -16.86 -19.19 48.75
N GLY A 347 -16.59 -20.26 49.52
CA GLY A 347 -15.95 -21.47 49.00
C GLY A 347 -16.78 -22.17 47.93
N PHE A 348 -18.10 -22.29 48.14
CA PHE A 348 -19.03 -22.84 47.15
C PHE A 348 -19.05 -21.99 45.87
N LEU A 349 -19.19 -20.66 45.98
CA LEU A 349 -19.20 -19.75 44.83
C LEU A 349 -17.85 -19.77 44.07
N THR A 350 -16.73 -19.80 44.78
CA THR A 350 -15.39 -19.87 44.16
C THR A 350 -15.20 -21.16 43.35
N ASN A 351 -15.64 -22.29 43.89
CA ASN A 351 -15.61 -23.57 43.17
C ASN A 351 -16.58 -23.58 41.98
N ARG A 352 -17.75 -22.94 42.12
CA ARG A 352 -18.73 -22.80 41.04
C ARG A 352 -18.21 -21.93 39.88
N CYS A 353 -17.48 -20.85 40.17
CA CYS A 353 -16.79 -20.06 39.15
C CYS A 353 -15.76 -20.91 38.40
N ARG A 354 -14.86 -21.61 39.10
CA ARG A 354 -13.86 -22.51 38.48
C ARG A 354 -14.47 -23.63 37.62
N GLU A 355 -15.61 -24.17 38.04
CA GLU A 355 -16.34 -25.17 37.26
C GLU A 355 -16.90 -24.59 35.95
N LEU A 356 -17.48 -23.38 36.00
CA LEU A 356 -17.99 -22.67 34.82
C LEU A 356 -16.87 -22.18 33.89
N GLU A 357 -15.77 -21.68 34.44
CA GLU A 357 -14.55 -21.32 33.70
C GLU A 357 -14.01 -22.52 32.93
N LYS A 358 -13.93 -23.69 33.57
CA LYS A 358 -13.46 -24.94 32.95
C LYS A 358 -14.43 -25.47 31.88
N LEU A 359 -15.73 -25.25 32.02
CA LEU A 359 -16.72 -25.58 30.99
C LEU A 359 -16.58 -24.66 29.77
N LEU A 360 -16.47 -23.34 29.99
CA LEU A 360 -16.27 -22.35 28.93
C LEU A 360 -14.99 -22.63 28.12
N GLU A 361 -13.90 -23.03 28.80
CA GLU A 361 -12.64 -23.35 28.14
C GLU A 361 -12.72 -24.66 27.34
N ASN A 362 -13.46 -25.67 27.80
CA ASN A 362 -13.74 -26.88 27.03
C ASN A 362 -14.61 -26.60 25.78
N GLU A 363 -15.58 -25.68 25.87
CA GLU A 363 -16.39 -25.26 24.72
C GLU A 363 -15.56 -24.46 23.71
N ARG A 364 -14.67 -23.58 24.18
CA ARG A 364 -13.70 -22.88 23.33
C ARG A 364 -12.75 -23.83 22.60
N LEU A 365 -12.21 -24.82 23.30
CA LEU A 365 -11.32 -25.81 22.69
C LEU A 365 -12.03 -26.57 21.56
N ARG A 366 -13.27 -27.03 21.80
CA ARG A 366 -14.09 -27.68 20.77
C ARG A 366 -14.40 -26.78 19.59
N HIS A 367 -14.75 -25.52 19.82
CA HIS A 367 -15.00 -24.59 18.73
C HIS A 367 -13.74 -24.22 17.94
N ALA A 368 -12.55 -24.28 18.54
CA ALA A 368 -11.29 -24.18 17.81
C ALA A 368 -11.02 -25.44 16.96
N GLU A 369 -11.31 -26.64 17.49
CA GLU A 369 -11.22 -27.91 16.73
C GLU A 369 -12.23 -27.95 15.56
N ASP A 370 -13.48 -27.51 15.78
CA ASP A 370 -14.52 -27.40 14.74
C ASP A 370 -14.12 -26.42 13.63
N LEU A 371 -13.49 -25.28 13.99
CA LEU A 371 -13.03 -24.27 13.03
C LEU A 371 -11.81 -24.74 12.22
N ASP A 372 -10.83 -25.39 12.85
CA ASP A 372 -9.67 -25.98 12.16
C ASP A 372 -10.08 -27.05 11.13
N LEU A 373 -11.09 -27.86 11.46
CA LEU A 373 -11.69 -28.81 10.51
C LEU A 373 -12.39 -28.10 9.34
N LEU A 374 -13.16 -27.04 9.61
CA LEU A 374 -13.88 -26.29 8.60
C LEU A 374 -12.94 -25.47 7.69
N GLU A 375 -11.84 -24.94 8.22
CA GLU A 375 -10.79 -24.28 7.44
C GLU A 375 -10.07 -25.26 6.52
N LYS A 376 -9.79 -26.49 6.97
CA LYS A 376 -9.22 -27.56 6.13
C LYS A 376 -10.17 -27.98 5.01
N GLU A 377 -11.48 -28.06 5.27
CA GLU A 377 -12.44 -28.38 4.22
C GLU A 377 -12.64 -27.20 3.24
N LEU A 378 -12.61 -25.95 3.72
CA LEU A 378 -12.60 -24.76 2.85
C LEU A 378 -11.31 -24.65 2.00
N ALA A 379 -10.16 -25.03 2.55
CA ALA A 379 -8.90 -25.11 1.80
C ALA A 379 -9.00 -26.18 0.70
N ARG A 380 -9.45 -27.39 1.04
CA ARG A 380 -9.69 -28.47 0.07
C ARG A 380 -10.62 -28.03 -1.07
N MET A 381 -11.74 -27.39 -0.75
CA MET A 381 -12.70 -26.89 -1.75
C MET A 381 -12.12 -25.76 -2.62
N ARG A 382 -11.19 -24.95 -2.10
CA ARG A 382 -10.46 -23.94 -2.89
C ARG A 382 -9.47 -24.58 -3.85
N ASP A 383 -8.70 -25.57 -3.40
CA ASP A 383 -7.76 -26.32 -4.25
C ASP A 383 -8.50 -27.09 -5.35
N GLU A 384 -9.63 -27.71 -5.01
CA GLU A 384 -10.50 -28.45 -5.94
C GLU A 384 -11.16 -27.52 -6.97
N MET A 385 -11.55 -26.29 -6.57
CA MET A 385 -12.01 -25.25 -7.49
C MET A 385 -10.88 -24.68 -8.36
N ALA A 386 -9.67 -24.48 -7.81
CA ALA A 386 -8.51 -24.01 -8.56
C ALA A 386 -8.06 -25.06 -9.60
N HIS A 387 -8.11 -26.34 -9.25
CA HIS A 387 -7.83 -27.44 -10.18
C HIS A 387 -8.83 -27.48 -11.33
N GLN A 388 -10.14 -27.35 -11.06
CA GLN A 388 -11.16 -27.24 -12.10
C GLN A 388 -10.96 -26.01 -13.00
N LEU A 389 -10.59 -24.85 -12.42
CA LEU A 389 -10.28 -23.66 -13.21
C LEU A 389 -9.07 -23.86 -14.14
N GLN A 390 -8.05 -24.60 -13.69
CA GLN A 390 -6.92 -25.00 -14.56
C GLN A 390 -7.38 -25.96 -15.67
N GLU A 391 -8.20 -26.98 -15.36
CA GLU A 391 -8.75 -27.88 -16.38
C GLU A 391 -9.61 -27.13 -17.42
N TYR A 392 -10.39 -26.14 -17.00
CA TYR A 392 -11.14 -25.26 -17.92
C TYR A 392 -10.23 -24.35 -18.75
N GLN A 393 -9.12 -23.86 -18.18
CA GLN A 393 -8.12 -23.06 -18.90
C GLN A 393 -7.41 -23.90 -19.96
N ASP A 394 -6.90 -25.08 -19.59
CA ASP A 394 -6.24 -26.03 -20.50
C ASP A 394 -7.19 -26.46 -21.63
N LEU A 395 -8.46 -26.74 -21.32
CA LEU A 395 -9.49 -27.07 -22.30
C LEU A 395 -9.85 -25.88 -23.22
N MET A 396 -9.83 -24.65 -22.70
CA MET A 396 -10.03 -23.44 -23.49
C MET A 396 -8.85 -23.19 -24.44
N ASP A 397 -7.61 -23.41 -24.01
CA ASP A 397 -6.41 -23.26 -24.84
C ASP A 397 -6.34 -24.34 -25.94
N ILE A 398 -6.72 -25.59 -25.61
CA ILE A 398 -6.96 -26.65 -26.62
C ILE A 398 -8.04 -26.21 -27.63
N LYS A 399 -9.15 -25.64 -27.16
CA LYS A 399 -10.24 -25.14 -28.02
C LYS A 399 -9.77 -23.99 -28.91
N VAL A 400 -8.92 -23.09 -28.41
CA VAL A 400 -8.33 -21.99 -29.21
C VAL A 400 -7.36 -22.54 -30.27
N SER A 401 -6.57 -23.58 -29.95
CA SER A 401 -5.74 -24.27 -30.95
C SER A 401 -6.59 -24.91 -32.04
N LEU A 402 -7.68 -25.61 -31.66
CA LEU A 402 -8.60 -26.23 -32.61
C LEU A 402 -9.36 -25.20 -33.47
N ASP A 403 -9.78 -24.06 -32.89
CA ASP A 403 -10.35 -22.95 -33.66
C ASP A 403 -9.34 -22.36 -34.66
N LEU A 404 -8.07 -22.26 -34.29
CA LEU A 404 -6.99 -21.79 -35.17
C LEU A 404 -6.75 -22.78 -36.32
N GLU A 405 -6.67 -24.08 -36.02
CA GLU A 405 -6.58 -25.14 -37.02
C GLU A 405 -7.79 -25.11 -37.96
N ILE A 406 -9.01 -25.07 -37.44
CA ILE A 406 -10.25 -24.93 -38.22
C ILE A 406 -10.24 -23.66 -39.08
N ALA A 407 -9.72 -22.54 -38.58
CA ALA A 407 -9.55 -21.31 -39.36
C ALA A 407 -8.52 -21.49 -40.49
N THR A 408 -7.42 -22.22 -40.28
CA THR A 408 -6.47 -22.53 -41.36
C THR A 408 -7.06 -23.51 -42.39
N TYR A 409 -7.82 -24.52 -41.97
CA TYR A 409 -8.53 -25.42 -42.89
C TYR A 409 -9.62 -24.70 -43.68
N ARG A 410 -10.40 -23.82 -43.05
CA ARG A 410 -11.36 -22.93 -43.73
C ARG A 410 -10.66 -22.05 -44.75
N LYS A 411 -9.58 -21.36 -44.38
CA LYS A 411 -8.81 -20.51 -45.30
C LYS A 411 -8.20 -21.30 -46.47
N MET A 412 -7.84 -22.56 -46.25
CA MET A 412 -7.38 -23.47 -47.30
C MET A 412 -8.52 -23.86 -48.24
N LEU A 413 -9.68 -24.25 -47.69
CA LEU A 413 -10.89 -24.57 -48.45
C LEU A 413 -11.42 -23.36 -49.24
N GLU A 414 -11.52 -22.17 -48.62
CA GLU A 414 -11.85 -20.89 -49.28
C GLU A 414 -10.90 -20.60 -50.46
N SER A 415 -9.61 -20.98 -50.34
CA SER A 415 -8.63 -20.85 -51.43
C SER A 415 -8.75 -21.92 -52.52
N GLU A 416 -9.37 -23.07 -52.24
CA GLU A 416 -9.75 -24.06 -53.27
C GLU A 416 -11.10 -23.73 -53.92
N GLU A 417 -12.09 -23.28 -53.15
CA GLU A 417 -13.39 -22.80 -53.62
C GLU A 417 -13.22 -21.59 -54.55
N ALA A 418 -12.31 -20.66 -54.23
CA ALA A 418 -11.92 -19.56 -55.11
C ALA A 418 -11.16 -20.01 -56.38
N ARG A 419 -10.58 -21.21 -56.41
CA ARG A 419 -9.95 -21.82 -57.60
C ARG A 419 -10.91 -22.67 -58.42
N LEU A 420 -12.00 -23.14 -57.82
CA LEU A 420 -13.03 -23.97 -58.44
C LEU A 420 -14.32 -23.19 -58.78
N ASN A 421 -14.40 -21.93 -58.34
CA ASN A 421 -15.46 -20.96 -58.64
C ASN A 421 -16.85 -21.38 -58.16
N ILE A 422 -16.93 -21.99 -56.96
CA ILE A 422 -18.15 -22.59 -56.39
C ILE A 422 -18.73 -21.71 -55.28
N THR A 423 -19.54 -20.70 -55.62
CA THR A 423 -20.33 -19.97 -54.61
C THR A 423 -21.64 -19.38 -55.17
N PRO A 424 -22.81 -19.88 -54.74
CA PRO A 424 -24.06 -19.13 -54.69
C PRO A 424 -24.37 -18.68 -53.25
N PRO A 425 -25.10 -17.56 -53.04
CA PRO A 425 -25.16 -16.91 -51.72
C PRO A 425 -26.33 -17.36 -50.82
N GLY A 426 -25.98 -17.72 -49.57
CA GLY A 426 -26.76 -17.46 -48.34
C GLY A 426 -28.11 -18.18 -48.10
N SER A 427 -28.30 -18.73 -46.89
CA SER A 427 -29.61 -18.68 -46.21
C SER A 427 -29.53 -19.00 -44.70
N ALA A 428 -30.27 -18.20 -43.94
CA ALA A 428 -31.00 -18.45 -42.69
C ALA A 428 -30.63 -19.55 -41.67
N GLU A 429 -30.86 -19.20 -40.40
CA GLU A 429 -31.01 -20.04 -39.22
C GLU A 429 -32.06 -21.16 -39.39
N THR A 430 -31.98 -22.26 -38.61
CA THR A 430 -33.08 -22.71 -37.72
C THR A 430 -32.71 -23.93 -36.85
N SER A 431 -33.08 -23.82 -35.57
CA SER A 431 -33.09 -24.81 -34.47
C SER A 431 -33.49 -26.28 -34.76
N ARG A 432 -32.88 -27.21 -34.00
CA ARG A 432 -33.44 -28.44 -33.34
C ARG A 432 -32.38 -28.98 -32.35
N THR A 433 -32.55 -29.11 -31.03
CA THR A 433 -33.49 -29.92 -30.20
C THR A 433 -33.32 -31.45 -30.26
N VAL A 434 -32.87 -32.07 -29.16
CA VAL A 434 -33.34 -33.34 -28.49
C VAL A 434 -32.23 -33.76 -27.49
N ARG A 435 -32.43 -33.86 -26.16
CA ARG A 435 -33.32 -34.68 -25.28
C ARG A 435 -32.84 -36.12 -25.00
N GLY A 436 -32.44 -36.36 -23.75
CA GLY A 436 -32.28 -37.68 -23.10
C GLY A 436 -31.63 -37.49 -21.71
N SER A 437 -32.00 -38.19 -20.64
CA SER A 437 -33.13 -39.12 -20.41
C SER A 437 -33.73 -38.90 -19.00
N SER A 438 -34.73 -39.68 -18.58
CA SER A 438 -35.52 -39.42 -17.36
C SER A 438 -35.65 -40.65 -16.45
N GLN A 439 -35.49 -40.44 -15.13
CA GLN A 439 -36.14 -41.11 -13.98
C GLN A 439 -35.32 -40.79 -12.70
N ARG A 440 -35.83 -40.85 -11.45
CA ARG A 440 -37.10 -41.37 -10.88
C ARG A 440 -37.52 -40.49 -9.68
N ARG A 441 -38.72 -40.68 -9.09
CA ARG A 441 -39.28 -39.73 -8.09
C ARG A 441 -39.96 -40.41 -6.88
N THR A 442 -39.79 -39.83 -5.68
CA THR A 442 -40.68 -39.87 -4.47
C THR A 442 -40.89 -41.23 -3.75
N PRO A 443 -41.42 -41.31 -2.49
CA PRO A 443 -42.00 -40.23 -1.63
C PRO A 443 -41.60 -40.17 -0.10
N VAL A 444 -41.58 -38.94 0.47
CA VAL A 444 -42.30 -38.44 1.70
C VAL A 444 -42.16 -39.25 3.05
N ARG A 445 -41.85 -38.66 4.23
CA ARG A 445 -42.76 -37.78 5.02
C ARG A 445 -42.16 -37.03 6.26
N ALA A 446 -42.58 -35.74 6.40
CA ALA A 446 -42.73 -34.88 7.60
C ALA A 446 -41.52 -34.41 8.47
N GLY A 447 -41.53 -33.12 8.87
CA GLY A 447 -40.49 -32.49 9.73
C GLY A 447 -40.64 -30.98 10.08
N ALA A 448 -41.88 -30.48 10.23
CA ALA A 448 -42.30 -29.15 10.72
C ALA A 448 -41.34 -27.91 10.85
N LYS A 449 -41.53 -26.92 9.96
CA LYS A 449 -41.66 -25.45 10.21
C LYS A 449 -40.60 -24.65 11.04
N ARG A 450 -39.86 -23.77 10.35
CA ARG A 450 -39.78 -22.30 10.63
C ARG A 450 -39.20 -21.58 9.39
N LYS A 451 -40.02 -20.82 8.65
CA LYS A 451 -40.27 -19.36 8.68
C LYS A 451 -39.35 -18.58 7.72
N ARG A 452 -39.90 -18.19 6.57
CA ARG A 452 -39.27 -17.44 5.46
C ARG A 452 -39.10 -15.95 5.77
N THR A 453 -37.91 -15.42 5.52
CA THR A 453 -37.66 -14.03 5.11
C THR A 453 -36.81 -14.10 3.84
N LEU A 454 -37.12 -13.29 2.82
CA LEU A 454 -36.29 -13.21 1.62
C LEU A 454 -35.01 -12.43 1.95
N LEU A 455 -33.89 -12.79 1.30
CA LEU A 455 -32.83 -11.81 1.03
C LEU A 455 -33.35 -10.87 -0.07
N GLU A 456 -33.04 -9.59 0.06
CA GLU A 456 -33.28 -8.60 -0.99
C GLU A 456 -32.02 -8.48 -1.86
N GLU A 457 -32.19 -8.64 -3.17
CA GLU A 457 -31.10 -8.79 -4.14
C GLU A 457 -30.50 -7.43 -4.50
N SER A 458 -29.64 -6.91 -3.62
CA SER A 458 -28.86 -5.69 -3.88
C SER A 458 -27.64 -6.01 -4.75
N GLN A 459 -27.65 -5.53 -5.99
CA GLN A 459 -26.60 -5.78 -6.97
C GLN A 459 -25.33 -4.97 -6.69
N GLU A 460 -24.30 -5.59 -6.14
CA GLU A 460 -22.94 -5.04 -6.19
C GLU A 460 -22.32 -5.32 -7.56
N LYS A 461 -22.14 -4.26 -8.35
CA LYS A 461 -21.28 -4.28 -9.54
C LYS A 461 -19.81 -4.36 -9.10
N PRO A 462 -18.92 -5.05 -9.84
CA PRO A 462 -17.49 -4.88 -9.64
C PRO A 462 -17.11 -3.40 -9.94
N PRO A 463 -16.36 -2.72 -9.06
CA PRO A 463 -15.83 -1.39 -9.37
C PRO A 463 -14.85 -1.46 -10.55
N GLU A 464 -14.97 -0.49 -11.46
CA GLU A 464 -14.05 -0.35 -12.59
C GLU A 464 -12.65 0.10 -12.14
N LEU A 465 -11.67 -0.09 -13.04
CA LEU A 465 -10.31 0.41 -12.93
C LEU A 465 -10.29 1.91 -12.58
N LEU A 466 -9.78 2.25 -11.39
CA LEU A 466 -9.39 3.60 -11.04
C LEU A 466 -7.92 3.64 -10.56
N GLU A 467 -7.30 4.73 -10.95
CA GLU A 467 -5.86 5.03 -11.06
C GLU A 467 -4.95 4.61 -9.89
N GLU A 468 -3.70 4.24 -10.22
CA GLU A 468 -2.66 3.92 -9.23
C GLU A 468 -2.27 5.16 -8.40
N ALA A 469 -2.67 5.18 -7.13
CA ALA A 469 -2.16 6.15 -6.16
C ALA A 469 -0.75 5.74 -5.68
N PRO A 470 0.27 6.61 -5.77
CA PRO A 470 1.66 6.25 -5.44
C PRO A 470 1.93 6.30 -3.92
N ASN A 471 1.38 5.35 -3.16
CA ASN A 471 1.94 4.86 -1.90
C ASN A 471 1.28 3.55 -1.46
N GLY A 472 2.01 2.72 -0.70
CA GLY A 472 1.70 1.31 -0.45
C GLY A 472 0.25 1.01 -0.02
N GLY A 473 -0.42 0.12 -0.77
CA GLY A 473 -1.85 -0.15 -0.65
C GLY A 473 -2.27 -0.69 0.72
N LEU A 474 -3.05 0.12 1.46
CA LEU A 474 -3.76 -0.31 2.67
C LEU A 474 -5.15 -0.79 2.31
N HIS A 475 -5.50 -1.99 2.79
CA HIS A 475 -6.87 -2.50 2.77
C HIS A 475 -7.54 -2.20 4.11
N VAL A 476 -8.80 -1.75 4.09
CA VAL A 476 -9.58 -1.46 5.29
C VAL A 476 -10.97 -2.07 5.16
N THR A 477 -11.38 -2.82 6.18
CA THR A 477 -12.68 -3.47 6.31
C THR A 477 -13.34 -2.97 7.58
N SER A 478 -14.62 -2.59 7.52
CA SER A 478 -15.34 -1.99 8.65
C SER A 478 -16.77 -2.51 8.76
N SER A 479 -17.20 -2.87 9.97
CA SER A 479 -18.56 -3.29 10.28
C SER A 479 -19.10 -2.59 11.53
N SER A 480 -20.41 -2.35 11.56
CA SER A 480 -21.12 -1.78 12.71
C SER A 480 -22.42 -2.55 12.93
N LYS A 481 -22.56 -3.16 14.12
CA LYS A 481 -23.70 -3.97 14.57
C LYS A 481 -24.74 -3.15 15.36
N GLY A 482 -24.53 -1.83 15.51
CA GLY A 482 -25.42 -0.92 16.20
C GLY A 482 -25.17 0.55 15.83
N ASP A 483 -25.65 1.46 16.68
CA ASP A 483 -25.69 2.91 16.45
C ASP A 483 -24.30 3.59 16.31
N ILE A 484 -23.22 2.96 16.76
CA ILE A 484 -21.85 3.50 16.74
C ILE A 484 -20.99 2.71 15.74
N GLU A 485 -20.09 3.40 15.02
CA GLU A 485 -19.03 2.78 14.21
C GLU A 485 -17.62 3.31 14.54
N VAL A 486 -16.60 2.59 14.06
CA VAL A 486 -15.23 3.13 13.93
C VAL A 486 -15.13 3.86 12.58
N SER A 487 -15.30 5.19 12.60
CA SER A 487 -15.26 6.02 11.38
C SER A 487 -13.85 6.18 10.81
N GLU A 488 -12.82 6.19 11.66
CA GLU A 488 -11.43 6.29 11.23
C GLU A 488 -10.51 5.76 12.35
N ALA A 489 -9.69 4.75 12.05
CA ALA A 489 -8.53 4.42 12.87
C ALA A 489 -7.28 4.96 12.17
N ASP A 490 -6.38 5.62 12.88
CA ASP A 490 -5.13 6.14 12.30
C ASP A 490 -4.09 5.02 12.05
N ALA A 491 -3.36 5.12 10.93
CA ALA A 491 -2.38 4.11 10.49
C ALA A 491 -1.08 4.12 11.29
N ASP A 492 -0.74 5.24 11.93
CA ASP A 492 0.47 5.45 12.71
C ASP A 492 0.17 5.48 14.23
N GLY A 493 -1.03 5.02 14.63
CA GLY A 493 -1.44 4.92 16.04
C GLY A 493 -1.85 6.26 16.66
N LYS A 494 -2.09 7.32 15.88
CA LYS A 494 -2.33 8.65 16.43
C LYS A 494 -3.67 8.76 17.17
N PHE A 495 -4.73 8.17 16.62
CA PHE A 495 -6.08 8.23 17.18
C PHE A 495 -6.99 7.10 16.69
N VAL A 496 -8.15 6.97 17.33
CA VAL A 496 -9.34 6.26 16.84
C VAL A 496 -10.55 7.20 16.95
N LYS A 497 -11.27 7.44 15.85
CA LYS A 497 -12.52 8.21 15.81
C LYS A 497 -13.72 7.29 15.72
N ILE A 498 -14.65 7.44 16.65
CA ILE A 498 -15.94 6.75 16.65
C ILE A 498 -17.05 7.71 16.27
N HIS A 499 -18.02 7.26 15.48
CA HIS A 499 -19.12 8.08 14.96
C HIS A 499 -20.48 7.48 15.34
N ASN A 500 -21.45 8.33 15.67
CA ASN A 500 -22.81 7.94 16.02
C ASN A 500 -23.75 8.12 14.80
N LYS A 501 -24.10 7.02 14.14
CA LYS A 501 -25.02 6.99 12.99
C LYS A 501 -26.47 7.26 13.37
N SER A 502 -26.80 7.23 14.65
CA SER A 502 -28.19 7.30 15.11
C SER A 502 -28.68 8.74 15.26
N ASN A 503 -29.99 8.91 15.13
CA ASN A 503 -30.68 10.17 15.41
C ASN A 503 -30.94 10.36 16.92
N LYS A 504 -30.08 9.82 17.80
CA LYS A 504 -30.21 9.86 19.27
C LYS A 504 -28.86 10.06 19.96
N GLU A 505 -28.89 10.66 21.14
CA GLU A 505 -27.75 10.72 22.05
C GLU A 505 -27.43 9.30 22.58
N VAL A 506 -26.18 8.86 22.45
CA VAL A 506 -25.73 7.55 22.97
C VAL A 506 -24.77 7.77 24.13
N SER A 507 -25.04 7.11 25.27
CA SER A 507 -24.15 7.12 26.44
C SER A 507 -23.08 6.05 26.30
N LEU A 508 -21.80 6.45 26.39
CA LEU A 508 -20.64 5.54 26.30
C LEU A 508 -20.17 5.08 27.68
N SER A 509 -20.99 5.24 28.73
CA SER A 509 -20.62 4.86 30.09
C SER A 509 -20.28 3.37 30.21
N GLY A 510 -19.01 3.06 30.47
CA GLY A 510 -18.50 1.69 30.60
C GLY A 510 -18.12 1.02 29.27
N TRP A 511 -18.35 1.67 28.14
CA TRP A 511 -17.90 1.21 26.82
C TRP A 511 -16.37 1.28 26.70
N GLN A 512 -15.81 0.49 25.79
CA GLN A 512 -14.37 0.29 25.66
C GLN A 512 -13.98 0.24 24.18
N ILE A 513 -12.78 0.72 23.85
CA ILE A 513 -12.13 0.49 22.55
C ILE A 513 -10.97 -0.44 22.80
N LEU A 514 -10.98 -1.59 22.12
CA LEU A 514 -9.88 -2.54 22.07
C LEU A 514 -9.21 -2.44 20.70
N ARG A 515 -7.92 -2.13 20.65
CA ARG A 515 -7.12 -2.13 19.41
C ARG A 515 -6.01 -3.16 19.53
N LYS A 516 -6.07 -4.20 18.70
CA LYS A 516 -5.02 -5.21 18.51
C LYS A 516 -4.12 -4.79 17.35
N ALA A 517 -2.81 -4.97 17.48
CA ALA A 517 -1.83 -4.63 16.46
C ALA A 517 -0.70 -5.65 16.46
N GLY A 518 -0.84 -6.71 15.64
CA GLY A 518 -0.04 -7.92 15.83
C GLY A 518 -0.34 -8.58 17.17
N GLU A 519 0.70 -8.82 17.97
CA GLU A 519 0.60 -9.43 19.31
C GLU A 519 0.28 -8.42 20.44
N GLU A 520 0.37 -7.11 20.16
CA GLU A 520 0.17 -6.04 21.15
C GLU A 520 -1.29 -5.55 21.19
N GLU A 521 -1.83 -5.29 22.39
CA GLU A 521 -3.21 -4.86 22.58
C GLU A 521 -3.33 -3.58 23.44
N THR A 522 -4.03 -2.57 22.92
CA THR A 522 -4.40 -1.34 23.65
C THR A 522 -5.87 -1.38 24.04
N LEU A 523 -6.18 -1.25 25.33
CA LEU A 523 -7.55 -1.12 25.83
C LEU A 523 -7.79 0.27 26.44
N TYR A 524 -8.69 1.04 25.84
CA TYR A 524 -9.21 2.30 26.37
C TYR A 524 -10.63 2.11 26.92
N LYS A 525 -10.98 2.80 28.02
CA LYS A 525 -12.32 2.77 28.61
C LYS A 525 -12.88 4.18 28.71
N PHE A 526 -14.11 4.38 28.23
CA PHE A 526 -14.79 5.68 28.31
C PHE A 526 -15.19 6.01 29.75
N HIS A 527 -15.00 7.28 30.15
CA HIS A 527 -15.51 7.76 31.43
C HIS A 527 -17.05 7.79 31.45
N ARG A 528 -17.66 7.52 32.60
CA ARG A 528 -19.12 7.42 32.80
C ARG A 528 -19.94 8.66 32.43
N SER A 529 -19.30 9.81 32.20
CA SER A 529 -19.93 11.06 31.77
C SER A 529 -19.88 11.29 30.25
N ILE A 530 -19.19 10.44 29.48
CA ILE A 530 -19.08 10.61 28.03
C ILE A 530 -20.36 10.13 27.36
N LYS A 531 -20.89 11.02 26.52
CA LYS A 531 -21.97 10.74 25.58
C LYS A 531 -21.57 11.27 24.20
N ILE A 532 -22.21 10.74 23.16
CA ILE A 532 -22.05 11.18 21.77
C ILE A 532 -23.40 11.60 21.21
N ASP A 533 -23.49 12.83 20.74
CA ASP A 533 -24.70 13.42 20.15
C ASP A 533 -25.08 12.75 18.81
N PRO A 534 -26.31 12.93 18.31
CA PRO A 534 -26.73 12.44 17.01
C PRO A 534 -25.81 12.92 15.88
N ASN A 535 -25.32 12.01 15.02
CA ASN A 535 -24.37 12.30 13.93
C ASN A 535 -23.04 12.96 14.37
N ALA A 536 -22.71 12.95 15.67
CA ALA A 536 -21.43 13.45 16.18
C ALA A 536 -20.32 12.38 16.09
N THR A 537 -19.07 12.82 16.29
CA THR A 537 -17.87 11.99 16.24
C THR A 537 -16.96 12.32 17.43
N ILE A 538 -16.43 11.30 18.09
CA ILE A 538 -15.48 11.43 19.21
C ILE A 538 -14.13 10.85 18.78
N ALA A 539 -13.05 11.62 18.96
CA ALA A 539 -11.67 11.18 18.73
C ALA A 539 -11.01 10.78 20.05
N VAL A 540 -10.42 9.57 20.10
CA VAL A 540 -9.59 9.09 21.21
C VAL A 540 -8.12 9.09 20.76
N TRP A 541 -7.37 10.07 21.24
CA TRP A 541 -5.98 10.36 20.88
C TRP A 541 -4.97 9.64 21.77
N SER A 542 -3.83 9.28 21.19
CA SER A 542 -2.67 8.76 21.91
C SER A 542 -2.04 9.80 22.86
N SER A 543 -1.50 9.37 24.00
CA SER A 543 -0.98 10.26 25.05
C SER A 543 0.31 11.00 24.66
N ASP A 544 1.07 10.48 23.70
CA ASP A 544 2.37 10.97 23.25
C ASP A 544 2.28 12.11 22.21
N LEU A 545 1.07 12.50 21.78
CA LEU A 545 0.86 13.53 20.75
C LEU A 545 0.65 14.96 21.27
N GLY A 546 0.65 15.17 22.59
CA GLY A 546 0.48 16.51 23.18
C GLY A 546 -0.85 17.20 22.83
N LYS A 547 -1.90 16.42 22.55
CA LYS A 547 -3.25 16.93 22.29
C LYS A 547 -3.92 17.39 23.59
N GLU A 548 -4.70 18.47 23.49
CA GLU A 548 -5.54 18.93 24.59
C GLU A 548 -6.75 18.01 24.79
N HIS A 549 -7.23 17.92 26.03
CA HIS A 549 -8.30 17.01 26.42
C HIS A 549 -9.62 17.78 26.58
N GLU A 550 -10.49 17.67 25.59
CA GLU A 550 -11.78 18.37 25.51
C GLU A 550 -12.94 17.36 25.44
N PRO A 551 -13.43 16.82 26.57
CA PRO A 551 -14.64 16.00 26.58
C PRO A 551 -15.88 16.80 26.09
N PRO A 552 -16.79 16.20 25.30
CA PRO A 552 -16.78 14.79 24.88
C PRO A 552 -15.98 14.51 23.60
N SER A 553 -15.67 15.50 22.77
CA SER A 553 -15.20 15.34 21.38
C SER A 553 -13.74 14.91 21.23
N ASN A 554 -12.82 15.45 22.04
CA ASN A 554 -11.39 15.11 22.03
C ASN A 554 -10.98 14.46 23.35
N LEU A 555 -10.97 13.13 23.38
CA LEU A 555 -10.47 12.36 24.51
C LEU A 555 -9.00 12.02 24.29
N VAL A 556 -8.18 12.14 25.34
CA VAL A 556 -6.75 11.79 25.28
C VAL A 556 -6.51 10.67 26.28
N MET A 557 -5.83 9.61 25.85
CA MET A 557 -5.50 8.49 26.73
C MET A 557 -4.50 8.92 27.81
N LYS A 558 -4.60 8.37 29.03
CA LYS A 558 -3.68 8.70 30.13
C LYS A 558 -2.55 7.67 30.21
N GLY A 559 -1.38 8.02 29.66
CA GLY A 559 -0.19 7.16 29.70
C GLY A 559 -0.30 5.87 28.88
N GLN A 560 -1.18 5.86 27.88
CA GLN A 560 -1.34 4.77 26.91
C GLN A 560 -1.21 5.33 25.49
N ARG A 561 -0.77 4.49 24.56
CA ARG A 561 -0.71 4.77 23.12
C ARG A 561 -1.39 3.65 22.33
N TRP A 562 -1.87 3.97 21.13
CA TRP A 562 -2.37 2.94 20.21
C TRP A 562 -1.19 2.23 19.55
N PHE A 563 -1.13 0.91 19.66
CA PHE A 563 -0.10 0.14 18.97
C PHE A 563 -0.32 0.08 17.44
N VAL A 564 0.78 -0.16 16.73
CA VAL A 564 0.88 -0.13 15.27
C VAL A 564 1.56 -1.40 14.77
N SER A 565 0.99 -2.01 13.73
CA SER A 565 1.46 -3.23 13.07
C SER A 565 0.97 -3.24 11.62
N ASP A 566 1.34 -4.25 10.83
CA ASP A 566 0.87 -4.41 9.45
C ASP A 566 -0.55 -5.02 9.36
N ASN A 567 -1.02 -5.72 10.39
CA ASN A 567 -2.47 -5.92 10.62
C ASN A 567 -2.88 -5.28 11.96
N MET A 568 -3.96 -4.52 11.93
CA MET A 568 -4.52 -3.80 13.08
C MET A 568 -6.05 -3.94 13.10
N THR A 569 -6.60 -4.39 14.22
CA THR A 569 -8.04 -4.57 14.42
C THR A 569 -8.51 -3.71 15.58
N THR A 570 -9.47 -2.82 15.34
CA THR A 570 -10.04 -1.88 16.32
C THR A 570 -11.51 -2.22 16.55
N THR A 571 -11.85 -2.69 17.75
CA THR A 571 -13.18 -3.16 18.14
C THR A 571 -13.78 -2.26 19.23
N ILE A 572 -15.04 -1.87 19.07
CA ILE A 572 -15.82 -1.15 20.09
C ILE A 572 -16.67 -2.16 20.87
N LEU A 573 -16.51 -2.17 22.19
CA LEU A 573 -17.26 -3.00 23.12
C LEU A 573 -18.24 -2.14 23.93
N ASN A 574 -19.48 -2.60 24.11
CA ASN A 574 -20.46 -1.95 24.97
C ASN A 574 -20.13 -2.16 26.47
N SER A 575 -20.98 -1.62 27.36
CA SER A 575 -20.89 -1.80 28.81
C SER A 575 -21.02 -3.25 29.31
N GLU A 576 -21.47 -4.17 28.46
CA GLU A 576 -21.65 -5.60 28.75
C GLU A 576 -20.52 -6.47 28.14
N GLY A 577 -19.57 -5.85 27.41
CA GLY A 577 -18.50 -6.53 26.69
C GLY A 577 -18.87 -7.07 25.31
N ALA A 578 -20.07 -6.78 24.80
CA ALA A 578 -20.50 -7.18 23.47
C ALA A 578 -19.97 -6.24 22.38
N GLU A 579 -19.60 -6.80 21.23
CA GLU A 579 -19.08 -6.05 20.09
C GLU A 579 -20.16 -5.24 19.36
N VAL A 580 -19.96 -3.92 19.30
CA VAL A 580 -20.85 -2.97 18.60
C VAL A 580 -20.31 -2.60 17.23
N ALA A 581 -18.99 -2.51 17.06
CA ALA A 581 -18.36 -2.24 15.77
C ALA A 581 -16.92 -2.75 15.72
N GLN A 582 -16.41 -2.97 14.52
CA GLN A 582 -15.06 -3.42 14.26
C GLN A 582 -14.51 -2.77 12.98
N SER A 583 -13.26 -2.33 13.00
CA SER A 583 -12.51 -1.96 11.80
C SER A 583 -11.16 -2.69 11.79
N GLU A 584 -10.90 -3.43 10.72
CA GLU A 584 -9.64 -4.09 10.44
C GLU A 584 -8.89 -3.31 9.34
N ARG A 585 -7.55 -3.23 9.46
CA ARG A 585 -6.67 -2.63 8.47
C ARG A 585 -5.45 -3.51 8.25
N ILE A 586 -5.22 -3.87 6.99
CA ILE A 586 -4.08 -4.68 6.54
C ILE A 586 -3.24 -3.85 5.56
N ARG A 587 -1.96 -3.64 5.88
CA ARG A 587 -0.96 -3.05 4.96
C ARG A 587 -0.38 -4.16 4.08
N ARG A 588 -0.49 -4.05 2.76
CA ARG A 588 0.13 -5.02 1.83
C ARG A 588 1.59 -4.60 1.54
N HIS A 589 2.54 -5.50 1.79
CA HIS A 589 3.91 -5.34 1.30
C HIS A 589 3.99 -5.71 -0.18
N LEU A 590 4.42 -4.76 -1.02
CA LEU A 590 4.75 -5.02 -2.42
C LEU A 590 6.23 -5.42 -2.53
N SER A 591 6.48 -6.71 -2.77
CA SER A 591 7.83 -7.28 -2.90
C SER A 591 8.48 -6.90 -4.24
N SER A 592 9.31 -5.86 -4.23
CA SER A 592 10.04 -5.41 -5.42
C SER A 592 11.11 -6.42 -5.87
N SER A 593 10.86 -7.11 -6.98
CA SER A 593 11.80 -8.06 -7.58
C SER A 593 12.93 -7.36 -8.34
N THR A 594 14.08 -7.18 -7.68
CA THR A 594 15.29 -6.62 -8.32
C THR A 594 15.78 -7.49 -9.47
N SER A 595 15.73 -6.94 -10.69
CA SER A 595 16.27 -7.59 -11.89
C SER A 595 17.77 -7.86 -11.77
N ARG A 596 18.18 -9.12 -11.96
CA ARG A 596 19.60 -9.50 -12.10
C ARG A 596 20.02 -9.36 -13.56
N HIS A 597 20.75 -8.30 -13.88
CA HIS A 597 21.33 -8.15 -15.21
C HIS A 597 22.38 -9.24 -15.45
N ARG A 598 22.32 -9.87 -16.62
CA ARG A 598 23.25 -10.93 -17.04
C ARG A 598 24.42 -10.30 -17.80
N GLU A 599 25.64 -10.46 -17.30
CA GLU A 599 26.83 -10.11 -18.08
C GLU A 599 27.12 -11.22 -19.11
N THR A 600 27.42 -10.80 -20.34
CA THR A 600 27.94 -11.69 -21.40
C THR A 600 29.07 -10.99 -22.12
N SER A 601 30.30 -11.43 -21.81
CA SER A 601 31.54 -11.10 -22.51
C SER A 601 32.51 -12.26 -22.24
N GLY A 602 33.30 -12.74 -23.19
CA GLY A 602 33.32 -12.45 -24.63
C GLY A 602 34.44 -13.28 -25.27
N GLY A 603 34.14 -13.95 -26.39
CA GLY A 603 35.05 -14.86 -27.10
C GLY A 603 34.38 -15.42 -28.35
#